data_AF-R0LNZ3-F1
#
_entry.id   AF-R0LNZ3-F1
#
_cell.length_a   1.000
_cell.length_b   1.000
_cell.length_c   1.000
_cell.angle_alpha   90.00
_cell.angle_beta   90.00
_cell.angle_gamma   90.00
#
_symmetry.space_group_name_H-M   'P 1'
#
loop_
_entity.id
_entity.type
_entity.pdbx_description
1 polymer ?
#
loop_
_entity_poly.entity_id
_entity_poly.type
_entity_poly.pdbx_seq_one_letter_code
_entity_poly.pdbx_strand_id
1 'polypeptide(L)'
;PPVRLWVRRVGVYCDEHRKTWLVAAEEASMLRARIQRVQVPLGEALRPSQLPPSRLPHMWQLSQGEQYRDSNSRVWEIEHHLMVRMVATL
;
A
#
# COMPACT_ATOMS: atom_id res chain seq x y z
N PRO A 1 1.46 -10.85 -3.93
CA PRO A 1 1.23 -9.65 -3.09
C PRO A 1 2.35 -9.49 -2.05
N PRO A 2 2.71 -8.26 -1.63
CA PRO A 2 3.63 -8.06 -0.50
C PRO A 2 3.02 -8.62 0.79
N VAL A 3 3.83 -9.23 1.66
CA VAL A 3 3.34 -9.77 2.94
C VAL A 3 2.98 -8.64 3.89
N ARG A 4 3.74 -7.54 3.88
CA ARG A 4 3.44 -6.34 4.65
C ARG A 4 3.62 -5.09 3.81
N LEU A 5 2.85 -4.06 4.12
CA LEU A 5 3.03 -2.72 3.60
C LEU A 5 3.05 -1.75 4.77
N TRP A 6 4.08 -0.91 4.88
CA TRP A 6 4.17 0.14 5.88
C TRP A 6 4.19 1.51 5.22
N VAL A 7 3.38 2.43 5.72
CA VAL A 7 3.40 3.82 5.28
C VAL A 7 4.77 4.44 5.60
N ARG A 8 5.36 5.11 4.61
CA ARG A 8 6.55 5.95 4.82
C ARG A 8 6.20 7.42 4.84
N ARG A 9 5.32 7.82 3.93
CA ARG A 9 4.75 9.17 3.81
C ARG A 9 3.42 9.07 3.09
N VAL A 10 2.71 10.19 2.96
CA VAL A 10 1.41 10.24 2.29
C VAL A 10 1.48 9.54 0.93
N GLY A 11 0.64 8.51 0.76
CA GLY A 11 0.51 7.74 -0.48
C GLY A 11 1.70 6.84 -0.85
N VAL A 12 2.77 6.78 -0.03
CA VAL A 12 3.96 5.95 -0.31
C VAL A 12 4.15 4.92 0.78
N TYR A 13 4.13 3.66 0.38
CA TYR A 13 4.31 2.50 1.24
C TYR A 13 5.57 1.74 0.85
N CYS A 14 6.06 0.91 1.77
CA CYS A 14 7.16 -0.01 1.54
C CYS A 14 6.81 -1.41 2.00
N ASP A 15 7.32 -2.41 1.28
CA ASP A 15 7.16 -3.81 1.66
C ASP A 15 8.36 -4.39 2.41
N GLU A 16 8.25 -5.65 2.81
CA GLU A 16 9.28 -6.40 3.53
C GLU A 16 10.60 -6.53 2.77
N HIS A 17 10.58 -6.28 1.46
CA HIS A 17 11.74 -6.31 0.58
C HIS A 17 12.23 -4.90 0.22
N ARG A 18 11.77 -3.86 0.95
CA ARG A 18 12.09 -2.45 0.72
C ARG A 18 11.68 -1.94 -0.67
N LYS A 19 10.76 -2.61 -1.35
CA LYS A 19 10.19 -2.08 -2.60
C LYS A 19 9.14 -1.03 -2.24
N THR A 20 9.08 0.01 -3.04
CA THR A 20 8.13 1.11 -2.87
C THR A 20 6.84 0.88 -3.63
N TRP A 21 5.75 1.35 -3.04
CA TRP A 21 4.40 1.20 -3.56
C TRP A 21 3.67 2.54 -3.42
N LEU A 22 3.01 2.96 -4.49
CA LEU A 22 2.04 4.07 -4.42
C LEU A 22 0.69 3.51 -4.02
N VAL A 23 0.02 4.16 -3.08
CA VAL A 23 -1.29 3.77 -2.60
C VAL A 23 -2.22 4.97 -2.59
N ALA A 24 -3.34 4.84 -3.29
CA ALA A 24 -4.38 5.87 -3.35
C ALA A 24 -5.70 5.28 -2.86
N ALA A 25 -6.45 6.07 -2.08
CA ALA A 25 -7.83 5.75 -1.76
C ALA A 25 -8.72 6.08 -2.96
N GLU A 26 -9.64 5.19 -3.30
CA GLU A 26 -10.66 5.45 -4.31
C GLU A 26 -11.98 5.79 -3.62
N GLU A 27 -12.67 6.82 -4.10
CA GLU A 27 -14.01 7.17 -3.63
C GLU A 27 -15.05 6.32 -4.36
N ALA A 28 -15.59 5.34 -3.65
CA ALA A 28 -16.72 4.53 -4.06
C ALA A 28 -17.68 4.37 -2.86
N SER A 29 -18.74 3.58 -3.02
CA SER A 29 -19.65 3.21 -1.93
C SER A 29 -18.94 2.47 -0.79
N MET A 30 -17.79 1.87 -1.06
CA MET A 30 -16.89 1.22 -0.10
C MET A 30 -15.47 1.77 -0.27
N LEU A 31 -14.73 1.89 0.84
CA LEU A 31 -13.34 2.31 0.81
C LEU A 31 -12.48 1.27 0.07
N ARG A 32 -11.84 1.69 -1.01
CA ARG A 32 -10.90 0.87 -1.79
C ARG A 32 -9.54 1.54 -1.81
N ALA A 33 -8.50 0.72 -1.95
CA ALA A 33 -7.13 1.17 -2.09
C ALA A 33 -6.53 0.60 -3.37
N ARG A 34 -6.08 1.48 -4.26
CA ARG A 34 -5.30 1.08 -5.43
C ARG A 34 -3.83 1.08 -5.07
N ILE A 35 -3.18 -0.07 -5.22
CA ILE A 35 -1.79 -0.28 -4.84
C ILE A 35 -0.96 -0.59 -6.08
N GLN A 36 0.04 0.24 -6.38
CA GLN A 36 0.90 0.07 -7.55
C GLN A 36 2.37 0.05 -7.14
N ARG A 37 3.12 -0.96 -7.61
CA ARG A 37 4.56 -1.00 -7.45
C ARG A 37 5.20 0.08 -8.33
N VAL A 38 5.93 1.00 -7.72
CA VAL A 38 6.68 2.05 -8.41
C VAL A 38 8.02 2.20 -7.73
N GLN A 39 9.10 2.30 -8.47
CA GLN A 39 10.41 2.59 -7.89
C GLN A 39 10.52 4.10 -7.64
N VAL A 40 10.43 4.51 -6.38
CA VAL A 40 10.66 5.89 -5.97
C VAL A 40 11.79 5.94 -4.94
N PRO A 41 12.61 7.02 -4.90
CA PRO A 41 13.58 7.20 -3.84
C PRO A 41 12.89 7.19 -2.46
N LEU A 42 13.41 6.36 -1.56
CA LEU A 42 12.81 6.12 -0.24
C LEU A 42 12.77 7.36 0.66
N GLY A 43 13.75 8.26 0.50
CA GLY A 43 13.91 9.47 1.31
C GLY A 43 13.84 9.21 2.83
N GLU A 44 13.64 10.27 3.60
CA GLU A 44 13.30 10.18 5.02
C GLU A 44 11.85 9.69 5.19
N ALA A 45 11.63 8.79 6.16
CA ALA A 45 10.30 8.33 6.53
C ALA A 45 9.69 9.27 7.57
N LEU A 46 8.40 9.55 7.45
CA LEU A 46 7.64 10.25 8.47
C LEU A 46 7.36 9.32 9.65
N ARG A 47 7.48 9.86 10.86
CA ARG A 47 6.99 9.18 12.07
C ARG A 47 5.46 9.17 12.07
N PRO A 48 4.81 8.22 12.78
CA PRO A 48 3.35 8.19 12.87
C PRO A 48 2.72 9.52 13.31
N SER A 49 3.35 10.27 14.21
CA SER A 49 2.89 11.58 14.67
C SER A 49 3.00 12.71 13.63
N GLN A 50 3.77 12.49 12.56
CA GLN A 50 3.98 13.45 11.47
C GLN A 50 3.09 13.13 10.25
N LEU A 51 2.42 11.98 10.25
CA LEU A 51 1.50 11.62 9.19
C LEU A 51 0.20 12.41 9.33
N PRO A 52 -0.31 13.03 8.26
CA PRO A 52 -1.64 13.63 8.31
C PRO A 52 -2.72 12.56 8.48
N PRO A 53 -3.91 12.93 9.00
CA PRO A 53 -5.04 12.02 9.04
C PRO A 53 -5.34 11.44 7.66
N SER A 54 -5.58 10.12 7.60
CA SER A 54 -5.83 9.40 6.36
C SER A 54 -6.88 8.31 6.58
N ARG A 55 -7.66 8.02 5.53
CA ARG A 55 -8.54 6.83 5.51
C ARG A 55 -7.75 5.53 5.32
N LEU A 56 -6.54 5.64 4.75
CA LEU A 56 -5.64 4.51 4.58
C LEU A 56 -4.87 4.23 5.88
N PRO A 57 -4.70 2.96 6.25
CA PRO A 57 -3.98 2.55 7.45
C PRO A 57 -2.48 2.77 7.33
N HIS A 58 -1.79 2.76 8.47
CA HIS A 58 -0.34 2.85 8.50
C HIS A 58 0.34 1.55 8.09
N MET A 59 -0.35 0.42 8.24
CA MET A 59 0.20 -0.88 7.89
C MET A 59 -0.90 -1.83 7.40
N TRP A 60 -0.57 -2.63 6.40
CA TRP A 60 -1.32 -3.84 6.02
C TRP A 60 -0.45 -5.08 6.20
N GLN A 61 -1.03 -6.15 6.72
CA GLN A 61 -0.42 -7.47 6.85
C GLN A 61 -1.29 -8.52 6.18
N LEU A 62 -0.70 -9.27 5.26
CA LEU A 62 -1.39 -10.35 4.56
C LEU A 62 -1.76 -11.44 5.57
N SER A 63 -3.05 -11.74 5.69
CA SER A 63 -3.59 -12.85 6.47
C SER A 63 -3.83 -14.06 5.58
N GLN A 64 -4.19 -15.19 6.19
CA GLN A 64 -4.64 -16.36 5.43
C GLN A 64 -5.89 -15.98 4.60
N GLY A 65 -5.93 -16.41 3.32
CA GLY A 65 -7.10 -16.23 2.44
C GLY A 65 -7.13 -14.97 1.57
N GLU A 66 -6.01 -14.54 0.97
CA GLU A 66 -5.95 -13.41 0.03
C GLU A 66 -6.54 -12.08 0.58
N GLN A 67 -6.38 -11.87 1.89
CA GLN A 67 -6.86 -10.68 2.59
C GLN A 67 -5.72 -10.00 3.32
N TYR A 68 -5.84 -8.69 3.52
CA TYR A 68 -5.01 -7.93 4.43
C TYR A 68 -5.77 -7.58 5.71
N ARG A 69 -5.09 -7.67 6.85
CA ARG A 69 -5.48 -7.01 8.09
C ARG A 69 -4.68 -5.73 8.26
N ASP A 70 -5.34 -4.63 8.59
CA ASP A 70 -4.67 -3.36 8.78
C ASP A 70 -4.35 -2.99 10.23
N SER A 71 -3.58 -1.92 10.43
CA SER A 71 -3.20 -1.39 11.76
C SER A 71 -4.38 -0.89 12.60
N ASN A 72 -5.56 -0.72 11.99
CA ASN A 72 -6.80 -0.33 12.64
C ASN A 72 -7.74 -1.54 12.80
N SER A 73 -7.21 -2.76 12.65
CA SER A 73 -7.92 -4.04 12.74
C SER A 73 -8.99 -4.29 11.66
N ARG A 74 -9.03 -3.48 10.59
CA ARG A 74 -9.94 -3.71 9.45
C ARG A 74 -9.41 -4.80 8.53
N VAL A 75 -10.32 -5.49 7.87
CA VAL A 75 -10.01 -6.49 6.84
C VAL A 75 -10.21 -5.87 5.46
N TRP A 76 -9.26 -6.12 4.56
CA TRP A 76 -9.25 -5.65 3.18
C TRP A 76 -9.14 -6.86 2.26
N GLU A 77 -10.10 -7.04 1.36
CA GLU A 77 -10.06 -8.10 0.35
C GLU A 77 -9.19 -7.68 -0.84
N ILE A 78 -8.40 -8.60 -1.36
CA ILE A 78 -7.64 -8.36 -2.60
C ILE A 78 -8.58 -8.65 -3.78
N GLU A 79 -9.23 -7.61 -4.30
CA GLU A 79 -10.12 -7.77 -5.46
C GLU A 79 -9.36 -8.20 -6.73
N HIS A 80 -8.16 -7.66 -6.95
CA HIS A 80 -7.32 -7.98 -8.10
C HIS A 80 -5.83 -7.81 -7.79
N HIS A 81 -4.99 -8.74 -8.24
CA HIS A 81 -3.54 -8.64 -8.14
C HIS A 81 -2.88 -8.89 -9.50
N LEU A 82 -2.61 -7.82 -10.24
CA LEU A 82 -2.07 -7.90 -11.60
C LEU A 82 -0.60 -7.47 -11.62
N MET A 83 0.25 -8.26 -12.28
CA MET A 83 1.61 -7.85 -12.62
C MET A 83 1.63 -7.31 -14.05
N VAL A 84 1.69 -6.00 -14.21
CA VAL A 84 1.88 -5.36 -15.51
C VAL A 84 3.37 -5.10 -15.74
N ARG A 85 3.98 -5.77 -16.71
CA ARG A 85 5.34 -5.47 -17.18
C ARG A 85 5.23 -4.45 -18.31
N MET A 86 5.56 -3.19 -18.04
CA MET A 86 5.76 -2.20 -19.10
C MET A 86 7.13 -2.49 -19.72
N VAL A 87 7.14 -3.02 -20.94
CA VAL A 87 8.35 -3.06 -21.76
C VAL A 87 8.39 -1.76 -22.54
N ALA A 88 9.40 -0.92 -22.30
CA ALA A 88 9.69 0.20 -23.18
C ALA A 88 10.34 -0.39 -24.43
N THR A 89 9.59 -0.48 -25.53
CA THR A 89 10.17 -0.71 -26.85
C THR A 89 10.78 0.62 -27.30
N LEU A 90 12.10 0.65 -27.49
CA LEU A 90 12.82 1.77 -28.11
C LEU A 90 12.51 1.83 -29.60
#